data_AF-A0A371H8S3-F1
#
_entry.id   AF-A0A371H8S3-F1
#
_cell.length_a   1.000
_cell.length_b   1.000
_cell.length_c   1.000
_cell.angle_alpha   90.00
_cell.angle_beta   90.00
_cell.angle_gamma   90.00
#
_symmetry.space_group_name_H-M   'P 1'
#
loop_
_entity.id
_entity.type
_entity.pdbx_description
1 polymer ?
#
loop_
_entity_poly.entity_id
_entity_poly.type
_entity_poly.pdbx_seq_one_letter_code
_entity_poly.pdbx_strand_id
1 'polypeptide(L)'
;MREICHARLLSFPQAAGGKQLGKNRKEWCDFHRAVGHSTEECWTLGAQIEGLVQQGKLEHYVSREEVEETTEVESQAEGDEGRKG
;
A
#
# COMPACT_ATOMS: atom_id res chain seq x y z
N MET A 1 6.33 -3.62 5.69
CA MET A 1 6.82 -3.23 4.34
C MET A 1 7.85 -4.23 3.76
N ARG A 2 7.62 -5.55 3.85
CA ARG A 2 8.55 -6.56 3.27
C ARG A 2 7.93 -7.38 2.14
N GLU A 3 6.62 -7.31 1.94
CA GLU A 3 5.91 -8.27 1.08
C GLU A 3 5.92 -7.90 -0.42
N ILE A 4 5.91 -6.61 -0.77
CA ILE A 4 5.87 -6.19 -2.20
C ILE A 4 7.19 -6.52 -2.93
N CYS A 5 8.32 -6.51 -2.23
CA CYS A 5 9.63 -6.79 -2.82
C CYS A 5 9.77 -8.24 -3.34
N HIS A 6 9.00 -9.20 -2.82
CA HIS A 6 9.05 -10.61 -3.23
C HIS A 6 8.03 -10.97 -4.32
N ALA A 7 7.02 -10.11 -4.56
CA ALA A 7 6.01 -10.34 -5.59
C ALA A 7 6.52 -10.13 -7.03
N ARG A 8 7.80 -9.78 -7.21
CA ARG A 8 8.42 -9.42 -8.52
C ARG A 8 7.65 -8.34 -9.29
N LEU A 9 6.85 -7.54 -8.59
CA LEU A 9 6.08 -6.43 -9.17
C LEU A 9 6.97 -5.24 -9.52
N LEU A 10 8.12 -5.13 -8.83
CA LEU A 10 9.13 -4.11 -9.07
C LEU A 10 10.29 -4.71 -9.88
N SER A 11 10.75 -3.95 -10.87
CA SER A 11 11.94 -4.28 -11.65
C SER A 11 13.17 -3.72 -10.93
N PHE A 12 13.75 -4.55 -10.05
CA PHE A 12 14.97 -4.17 -9.35
C PHE A 12 16.13 -4.13 -10.35
N PRO A 13 16.88 -3.01 -10.44
CA PRO A 13 18.05 -2.96 -11.28
C PRO A 13 19.04 -4.04 -10.81
N GLN A 14 19.55 -4.82 -11.76
CA GLN A 14 20.57 -5.82 -11.48
C GLN A 14 21.71 -5.13 -10.74
N ALA A 15 21.93 -5.53 -9.47
CA ALA A 15 22.74 -4.81 -8.49
C ALA A 15 24.02 -4.28 -9.14
N ALA A 16 24.00 -3.00 -9.49
CA ALA A 16 25.12 -2.36 -10.14
C ALA A 16 26.11 -2.05 -9.03
N GLY A 17 26.90 -3.07 -8.67
CA GLY A 17 27.78 -3.06 -7.50
C GLY A 17 28.45 -1.70 -7.30
N GLY A 18 28.11 -1.04 -6.19
CA GLY A 18 28.80 0.16 -5.71
C GLY A 18 28.65 1.43 -6.56
N LYS A 19 27.64 1.56 -7.44
CA LYS A 19 27.45 2.80 -8.20
C LYS A 19 26.90 3.91 -7.29
N GLN A 20 27.68 4.99 -7.12
CA GLN A 20 27.21 6.20 -6.46
C GLN A 20 26.16 6.89 -7.37
N LEU A 21 24.90 6.91 -6.94
CA LEU A 21 23.74 7.43 -7.67
C LEU A 21 23.40 8.89 -7.31
N GLY A 22 24.16 9.50 -6.40
CA GLY A 22 23.93 10.87 -5.95
C GLY A 22 25.19 11.50 -5.35
N LYS A 23 25.07 12.75 -4.91
CA LYS A 23 26.19 13.48 -4.28
C LYS A 23 26.36 13.13 -2.79
N ASN A 24 25.29 12.61 -2.17
CA ASN A 24 25.24 12.30 -0.75
C ASN A 24 25.72 10.86 -0.49
N ARG A 25 26.97 10.71 -0.06
CA ARG A 25 27.53 9.40 0.33
C ARG A 25 26.99 8.86 1.66
N LYS A 26 26.24 9.68 2.40
CA LYS A 26 25.65 9.32 3.70
C LYS A 26 24.31 8.59 3.57
N GLU A 27 23.66 8.71 2.42
CA GLU A 27 22.32 8.15 2.21
C GLU A 27 22.41 6.91 1.35
N TRP A 28 21.64 5.90 1.72
CA TRP A 28 21.60 4.59 1.10
C TRP A 28 20.20 4.28 0.60
N CYS A 29 20.11 3.81 -0.64
CA CYS A 29 18.87 3.36 -1.24
C CYS A 29 18.90 1.84 -1.36
N ASP A 30 18.03 1.15 -0.62
CA ASP A 30 17.88 -0.31 -0.65
C ASP A 30 17.36 -0.82 -2.00
N PHE A 31 16.52 -0.04 -2.69
CA PHE A 31 16.01 -0.40 -4.02
C PHE A 31 17.13 -0.53 -5.06
N HIS A 32 18.09 0.40 -5.04
CA HIS A 32 19.26 0.38 -5.92
C HIS A 32 20.47 -0.35 -5.33
N ARG A 33 20.46 -0.62 -4.02
CA ARG A 33 21.61 -1.11 -3.23
C ARG A 33 22.85 -0.24 -3.45
N ALA A 34 22.66 1.08 -3.31
CA ALA A 34 23.64 2.08 -3.68
C ALA A 34 23.56 3.33 -2.79
N VAL A 35 24.68 4.07 -2.72
CA VAL A 35 24.75 5.37 -2.03
C VAL A 35 24.30 6.51 -2.93
N GLY A 36 23.61 7.51 -2.38
CA GLY A 36 23.28 8.74 -3.08
C GLY A 36 22.00 9.43 -2.63
N HIS A 37 20.97 8.65 -2.29
CA HIS A 37 19.65 9.09 -1.83
C HIS A 37 19.04 7.99 -0.94
N SER A 38 18.03 8.33 -0.15
CA SER A 38 17.25 7.37 0.66
C SER A 38 16.28 6.56 -0.21
N THR A 39 15.77 5.43 0.27
CA THR A 39 14.72 4.67 -0.47
C THR A 39 13.42 5.46 -0.61
N GLU A 40 13.11 6.33 0.34
CA GLU A 40 11.91 7.17 0.32
C GLU A 40 11.96 8.24 -0.79
N GLU A 41 13.15 8.77 -1.08
CA GLU A 41 13.37 9.76 -2.15
C GLU A 41 13.68 9.11 -3.51
N CYS A 42 13.58 7.78 -3.61
CA CYS A 42 13.89 7.06 -4.83
C CYS A 42 12.79 7.28 -5.87
N TRP A 43 13.01 8.22 -6.79
CA TRP A 43 12.06 8.53 -7.85
C TRP A 43 11.70 7.32 -8.72
N THR A 44 12.68 6.46 -9.04
CA THR A 44 12.44 5.24 -9.83
C THR A 44 11.56 4.23 -9.09
N LEU A 45 11.68 4.14 -7.77
CA LEU A 45 10.79 3.32 -6.95
C LEU A 45 9.38 3.91 -6.92
N GLY A 46 9.26 5.22 -6.68
CA GLY A 46 7.98 5.93 -6.69
C GLY A 46 7.21 5.76 -8.01
N ALA A 47 7.87 5.98 -9.14
CA ALA A 47 7.26 5.83 -10.47
C ALA A 47 6.77 4.40 -10.75
N GLN A 48 7.49 3.37 -10.27
CA GLN A 48 7.04 1.99 -10.40
C GLN A 48 5.83 1.70 -9.52
N ILE A 49 5.79 2.21 -8.29
CA ILE A 49 4.64 2.06 -7.40
C ILE A 49 3.43 2.75 -8.02
N GLU A 50 3.55 4.00 -8.48
CA GLU A 50 2.47 4.73 -9.16
C GLU A 50 1.93 3.97 -10.38
N GLY A 51 2.83 3.41 -11.19
CA GLY A 51 2.44 2.59 -12.33
C GLY A 51 1.68 1.32 -11.92
N LEU A 52 2.05 0.69 -10.81
CA LEU A 52 1.36 -0.48 -10.27
C LEU A 52 0.00 -0.12 -9.66
N VAL A 53 -0.13 1.04 -9.00
CA VAL A 53 -1.41 1.57 -8.51
C VAL A 53 -2.36 1.81 -9.69
N GLN A 54 -1.90 2.46 -10.75
CA GLN A 54 -2.71 2.73 -11.95
C GLN A 54 -3.16 1.45 -12.66
N GLN A 55 -2.37 0.37 -12.57
CA GLN A 55 -2.73 -0.94 -13.11
C GLN A 55 -3.67 -1.75 -12.19
N GLY A 56 -4.02 -1.25 -11.01
CA GLY A 56 -4.81 -1.97 -10.01
C GLY A 56 -4.05 -3.10 -9.29
N LYS A 57 -2.77 -3.33 -9.61
CA LYS A 57 -1.99 -4.47 -9.11
C LYS A 57 -1.63 -4.40 -7.63
N LEU A 58 -1.86 -3.25 -6.99
CA LEU A 58 -1.60 -3.04 -5.57
C LEU A 58 -2.85 -3.11 -4.71
N GLU A 59 -4.01 -3.43 -5.27
CA GLU A 59 -5.29 -3.48 -4.53
C GLU A 59 -5.22 -4.37 -3.28
N HIS A 60 -4.58 -5.53 -3.38
CA HIS A 60 -4.42 -6.48 -2.26
C HIS A 60 -3.44 -6.03 -1.18
N TYR A 61 -2.63 -5.01 -1.46
CA TYR A 61 -1.66 -4.45 -0.51
C TYR A 61 -2.18 -3.19 0.18
N VAL A 62 -3.34 -2.67 -0.24
CA VAL A 62 -4.02 -1.56 0.42
C VAL A 62 -4.93 -2.16 1.49
N SER A 63 -4.51 -2.06 2.76
CA SER A 63 -5.42 -2.34 3.87
C SER A 63 -6.50 -1.26 3.88
N ARG A 64 -7.70 -1.60 3.40
CA ARG A 64 -8.89 -0.80 3.71
C ARG A 64 -9.22 -1.10 5.17
N GLU A 65 -8.83 -0.20 6.06
CA GLU A 65 -9.43 -0.17 7.38
C GLU A 65 -10.91 0.12 7.16
N GLU A 66 -11.71 -0.94 7.26
CA GLU A 66 -13.15 -0.89 7.29
C GLU A 66 -13.54 -0.09 8.53
N VAL A 67 -13.84 1.20 8.33
CA VAL A 67 -14.61 1.97 9.29
C VAL A 67 -15.97 1.30 9.38
N GLU A 68 -16.11 0.43 10.37
CA GLU A 68 -17.37 -0.22 10.75
C GLU A 68 -18.37 0.88 11.12
N GLU A 69 -19.19 1.27 10.15
CA GLU A 69 -20.39 2.04 10.36
C GLU A 69 -21.36 1.13 11.14
N THR A 70 -21.41 1.32 12.46
CA THR A 70 -22.34 0.65 13.36
C THR A 70 -23.77 1.02 12.98
N THR A 71 -24.37 0.22 12.09
CA THR A 71 -25.80 0.25 11.81
C THR A 71 -26.49 -0.73 12.76
N GLU A 72 -26.78 -0.25 13.97
CA GLU A 72 -27.68 -0.94 14.89
C GLU A 72 -29.10 -0.82 14.34
N VAL A 73 -29.55 -1.83 13.59
CA VAL A 73 -30.96 -2.00 13.21
C VAL A 73 -31.46 -3.31 13.79
N GLU A 74 -31.69 -3.29 15.10
CA GLU A 74 -32.36 -4.39 15.79
C GLU A 74 -33.85 -4.39 15.44
N SER A 75 -34.29 -5.48 14.82
CA SER A 75 -35.62 -5.69 14.29
C SER A 75 -36.29 -6.85 15.03
N GLN A 76 -37.23 -6.60 15.95
CA GLN A 76 -38.13 -7.62 16.53
C GLN A 76 -39.39 -6.91 17.09
N ALA A 77 -40.65 -7.34 16.96
CA ALA A 77 -41.41 -8.25 16.10
C ALA A 77 -42.92 -8.03 16.45
N GLU A 78 -43.83 -8.19 15.47
CA GLU A 78 -45.24 -8.71 15.56
C GLU A 78 -46.26 -8.00 16.51
N GLY A 79 -47.36 -7.38 16.03
CA GLY A 79 -48.73 -7.96 15.87
C GLY A 79 -49.42 -8.31 17.20
N ASP A 80 -50.70 -8.07 17.55
CA ASP A 80 -51.96 -7.63 16.94
C ASP A 80 -52.99 -7.44 18.11
N GLU A 81 -54.13 -6.80 17.82
CA GLU A 81 -55.43 -6.88 18.52
C GLU A 81 -55.77 -5.92 19.70
N GLY A 82 -56.88 -5.18 19.57
CA GLY A 82 -57.66 -4.73 20.74
C GLY A 82 -58.40 -3.39 20.70
N ARG A 83 -59.32 -3.17 19.75
CA ARG A 83 -60.32 -2.08 19.79
C ARG A 83 -61.36 -2.29 20.91
N LYS A 84 -61.43 -1.40 21.90
CA LYS A 84 -62.59 -1.07 22.75
C LYS A 84 -62.36 0.35 23.29
N GLY A 85 -63.30 1.27 23.41
CA GLY A 85 -64.75 1.31 23.31
C GLY A 85 -65.15 2.60 24.01
#